data_AF-A0A0N1PJP2-F1
#
_entry.id   AF-A0A0N1PJP2-F1
#
_cell.length_a   1.000
_cell.length_b   1.000
_cell.length_c   1.000
_cell.angle_alpha   90.00
_cell.angle_beta   90.00
_cell.angle_gamma   90.00
#
_symmetry.space_group_name_H-M   'P 1'
#
loop_
_entity.id
_entity.type
_entity.pdbx_description
1 polymer ?
#
loop_
_entity_poly.entity_id
_entity_poly.type
_entity_poly.pdbx_seq_one_letter_code
_entity_poly.pdbx_strand_id
1 'polypeptide(L)'
;MLRAQDSNGPRMLMLMTEQFLSDPRLLLWRNQNTPMTEKCRQLWEQLGALWVSIVLDPGSNKHHRHQWRQLLDKWSAVEVCPTEDPDYRSFPLVSYVQNFYLSSSYNYS
;
A
#
# COMPACT_ATOMS: atom_id res chain seq x y z
N MET A 1 -7.84 -19.15 -30.52
CA MET A 1 -7.69 -19.54 -29.09
C MET A 1 -9.01 -19.33 -28.39
N LEU A 2 -9.51 -20.36 -27.70
CA LEU A 2 -10.74 -20.32 -26.91
C LEU A 2 -10.69 -19.15 -25.92
N ARG A 3 -11.55 -18.14 -26.12
CA ARG A 3 -11.73 -16.99 -25.23
C ARG A 3 -12.54 -17.44 -24.00
N ALA A 4 -12.03 -18.36 -23.21
CA ALA A 4 -12.48 -18.47 -21.84
C ALA A 4 -11.95 -17.20 -21.15
N GLN A 5 -12.82 -16.21 -20.93
CA GLN A 5 -12.55 -15.14 -19.98
C GLN A 5 -12.41 -15.81 -18.62
N ASP A 6 -11.18 -16.24 -18.29
CA ASP A 6 -10.96 -16.87 -17.00
C ASP A 6 -11.09 -15.81 -15.91
N SER A 7 -12.28 -15.75 -15.31
CA SER A 7 -12.59 -14.90 -14.16
C SER A 7 -11.79 -15.27 -12.90
N ASN A 8 -11.00 -16.36 -12.92
CA ASN A 8 -10.17 -16.77 -11.80
C ASN A 8 -9.05 -15.76 -11.51
N GLY A 9 -8.48 -15.10 -12.52
CA GLY A 9 -7.42 -14.10 -12.31
C GLY A 9 -7.85 -12.96 -11.39
N PRO A 10 -8.89 -12.18 -11.75
CA PRO A 10 -9.41 -11.12 -10.89
C PRO A 10 -9.89 -11.60 -9.53
N ARG A 11 -10.47 -12.81 -9.44
CA ARG A 11 -10.89 -13.40 -8.15
C ARG A 11 -9.71 -13.75 -7.26
N MET A 12 -8.66 -14.35 -7.83
CA MET A 12 -7.45 -14.69 -7.10
C MET A 12 -6.75 -13.42 -6.62
N LEU A 13 -6.69 -12.38 -7.45
CA LEU A 13 -6.11 -11.09 -7.06
C LEU A 13 -6.90 -10.45 -5.91
N MET A 14 -8.23 -10.53 -5.93
CA MET A 14 -9.08 -10.09 -4.82
C MET A 14 -8.73 -10.81 -3.52
N LEU A 15 -8.67 -12.14 -3.54
CA LEU A 15 -8.31 -12.94 -2.37
C LEU A 15 -6.90 -12.58 -1.85
N MET A 16 -5.92 -12.47 -2.74
CA MET A 16 -4.56 -12.09 -2.36
C MET A 16 -4.51 -10.70 -1.70
N THR A 17 -5.29 -9.75 -2.23
CA THR A 17 -5.36 -8.38 -1.67
C THR A 17 -6.03 -8.38 -0.30
N GLU A 18 -7.13 -9.12 -0.12
CA GLU A 18 -7.79 -9.25 1.19
C GLU A 18 -6.89 -9.92 2.23
N GLN A 19 -6.16 -10.97 1.83
CA GLN A 19 -5.19 -11.63 2.72
C GLN A 19 -4.04 -10.70 3.09
N PHE A 20 -3.53 -9.93 2.13
CA PHE A 20 -2.48 -8.95 2.38
C PHE A 20 -2.93 -7.89 3.39
N LEU A 21 -4.12 -7.31 3.21
CA LEU A 21 -4.66 -6.29 4.12
C LEU A 21 -5.02 -6.84 5.52
N SER A 22 -5.16 -8.16 5.65
CA SER A 22 -5.37 -8.84 6.93
C SER A 22 -4.06 -9.22 7.63
N ASP A 23 -2.90 -8.91 7.04
CA ASP A 23 -1.60 -9.29 7.59
C ASP A 23 -1.28 -8.48 8.87
N PRO A 24 -1.04 -9.14 10.01
CA PRO A 24 -0.73 -8.45 11.27
C PRO A 24 0.55 -7.61 11.18
N ARG A 25 1.45 -7.89 10.25
CA ARG A 25 2.66 -7.09 10.02
C ARG A 25 2.34 -5.68 9.54
N LEU A 26 1.23 -5.48 8.82
CA LEU A 26 0.79 -4.13 8.42
C LEU A 26 0.30 -3.33 9.64
N LEU A 27 -0.36 -3.97 10.61
CA LEU A 27 -0.73 -3.32 11.87
C LEU A 27 0.51 -2.89 12.65
N LEU A 28 1.56 -3.73 12.70
CA LEU A 28 2.82 -3.37 13.37
C LEU A 28 3.48 -2.17 12.67
N TRP A 29 3.61 -2.20 11.34
CA TRP A 29 4.12 -1.08 10.54
C TRP A 29 3.34 0.21 10.80
N ARG A 30 2.00 0.13 10.86
CA ARG A 30 1.15 1.30 11.08
C ARG A 30 1.30 1.84 12.50
N ASN A 31 1.15 0.98 13.51
CA ASN A 31 1.04 1.36 14.93
C ASN A 31 2.38 1.66 15.58
N GLN A 32 3.45 0.95 15.21
CA GLN A 32 4.78 1.11 15.81
C GLN A 32 5.67 2.08 15.04
N ASN A 33 5.17 2.67 13.94
CA ASN A 33 5.95 3.53 13.05
C ASN A 33 7.27 2.89 12.59
N THR A 34 7.30 1.56 12.45
CA THR A 34 8.45 0.85 11.88
C THR A 34 8.40 0.94 10.35
N PRO A 35 9.54 0.87 9.65
CA PRO A 35 9.54 0.81 8.19
C PRO A 35 8.88 -0.48 7.70
N MET A 36 8.20 -0.41 6.56
CA MET A 36 7.60 -1.59 5.95
C MET A 36 8.69 -2.58 5.52
N THR A 37 8.47 -3.87 5.73
CA THR A 37 9.47 -4.86 5.28
C THR A 37 9.54 -4.89 3.76
N GLU A 38 10.74 -5.08 3.21
CA GLU A 38 10.98 -5.16 1.77
C GLU A 38 10.02 -6.14 1.07
N LYS A 39 9.80 -7.32 1.67
CA LYS A 39 8.89 -8.34 1.13
C LYS A 39 7.44 -7.86 1.07
N CYS A 40 6.97 -7.15 2.10
CA CYS A 40 5.63 -6.61 2.09
C CYS A 40 5.50 -5.50 1.04
N ARG A 41 6.50 -4.62 0.91
CA ARG A 41 6.50 -3.55 -0.09
C ARG A 41 6.45 -4.11 -1.51
N GLN A 42 7.33 -5.07 -1.83
CA GLN A 42 7.36 -5.73 -3.14
C GLN A 42 6.02 -6.42 -3.47
N LEU A 43 5.39 -7.06 -2.48
CA LEU A 43 4.09 -7.68 -2.68
C LEU A 43 3.00 -6.63 -2.95
N TRP A 44 3.00 -5.52 -2.22
CA TRP A 44 2.08 -4.41 -2.46
C TRP A 44 2.25 -3.80 -3.86
N GLU A 45 3.49 -3.57 -4.29
CA GLU A 45 3.80 -3.07 -5.64
C GLU A 45 3.30 -4.04 -6.72
N GLN A 46 3.51 -5.35 -6.55
CA GLN A 46 3.00 -6.37 -7.48
C GLN A 46 1.47 -6.39 -7.53
N LEU A 47 0.80 -6.33 -6.38
CA LEU A 47 -0.67 -6.25 -6.32
C LEU A 47 -1.17 -5.00 -7.04
N GLY A 48 -0.54 -3.85 -6.81
CA GLY A 48 -0.86 -2.58 -7.47
C GLY A 48 -0.73 -2.69 -8.99
N ALA A 49 0.39 -3.21 -9.51
CA ALA A 49 0.61 -3.39 -10.95
C ALA A 49 -0.43 -4.33 -11.59
N LEU A 50 -0.83 -5.40 -10.90
CA LEU A 50 -1.87 -6.31 -11.36
C LEU A 50 -3.25 -5.65 -11.39
N TRP A 51 -3.60 -4.86 -10.36
CA TRP A 51 -4.86 -4.11 -10.34
C TRP A 51 -4.92 -3.06 -11.45
N VAL A 52 -3.82 -2.34 -11.69
CA VAL A 52 -3.72 -1.41 -12.83
C VAL A 52 -3.98 -2.16 -14.15
N SER A 53 -3.36 -3.32 -14.33
CA SER A 53 -3.53 -4.14 -15.55
C SER A 53 -4.99 -4.57 -15.76
N ILE A 54 -5.69 -4.94 -14.69
CA ILE A 54 -7.10 -5.37 -14.75
C ILE A 54 -8.04 -4.19 -14.97
N VAL A 55 -7.85 -3.09 -14.23
CA VAL A 55 -8.72 -1.91 -14.30
C VAL A 55 -8.61 -1.20 -15.65
N LEU A 56 -7.41 -1.19 -16.24
CA LEU A 56 -7.13 -0.58 -17.54
C LEU A 56 -7.40 -1.50 -18.73
N ASP A 57 -7.80 -2.77 -18.53
CA ASP A 57 -8.14 -3.67 -19.63
C ASP A 57 -9.29 -3.10 -20.47
N PRO A 58 -9.07 -2.73 -21.75
CA PRO A 58 -10.11 -2.17 -22.62
C PRO A 58 -11.22 -3.18 -22.93
N GLY A 59 -10.94 -4.49 -22.78
CA GLY A 59 -11.90 -5.57 -22.95
C GLY A 59 -12.77 -5.87 -21.72
N SER A 60 -12.55 -5.17 -20.60
CA SER A 60 -13.24 -5.46 -19.35
C SER A 60 -14.74 -5.09 -19.40
N ASN A 61 -15.56 -5.81 -18.64
CA ASN A 61 -17.00 -5.54 -18.54
C ASN A 61 -17.26 -4.34 -17.60
N LYS A 62 -18.18 -3.43 -17.97
CA LYS A 62 -18.63 -2.31 -17.12
C LYS A 62 -19.06 -2.76 -15.72
N HIS A 63 -19.77 -3.88 -15.62
CA HIS A 63 -20.21 -4.44 -14.34
C HIS A 63 -19.02 -4.84 -13.47
N HIS A 64 -18.04 -5.56 -14.04
CA HIS A 64 -16.84 -5.96 -13.31
C HIS A 64 -16.03 -4.75 -12.85
N ARG A 65 -15.89 -3.72 -13.70
CA ARG A 65 -15.21 -2.47 -13.31
C ARG A 65 -15.89 -1.78 -12.13
N HIS A 66 -17.22 -1.79 -12.09
CA HIS A 66 -17.95 -1.24 -10.95
C HIS A 66 -17.67 -2.04 -9.68
N GLN A 67 -17.72 -3.37 -9.74
CA GLN A 67 -17.40 -4.24 -8.60
C GLN A 67 -15.96 -4.05 -8.12
N TRP A 68 -14.97 -3.99 -9.02
CA TRP A 68 -13.58 -3.77 -8.66
C TRP A 68 -13.37 -2.39 -8.03
N ARG A 69 -14.03 -1.35 -8.55
CA ARG A 69 -14.01 -0.03 -7.93
C ARG A 69 -14.54 -0.07 -6.50
N GLN A 70 -15.69 -0.70 -6.26
CA GLN A 70 -16.24 -0.83 -4.90
C GLN A 70 -15.28 -1.55 -3.95
N LEU A 71 -14.56 -2.56 -4.43
CA LEU A 71 -13.54 -3.27 -3.64
C LEU A 71 -12.33 -2.39 -3.35
N LEU A 72 -11.80 -1.68 -4.35
CA LEU A 72 -10.69 -0.74 -4.18
C LEU A 72 -11.05 0.38 -3.21
N ASP A 73 -12.26 0.94 -3.32
CA ASP A 73 -12.78 1.96 -2.40
C ASP A 73 -12.86 1.39 -0.96
N LYS A 74 -13.40 0.17 -0.80
CA LYS A 74 -13.46 -0.53 0.50
C LYS A 74 -12.07 -0.75 1.09
N TRP A 75 -11.11 -1.20 0.30
CA TRP A 75 -9.75 -1.47 0.76
C TRP A 75 -8.99 -0.19 1.07
N SER A 76 -9.21 0.89 0.32
CA SER A 76 -8.61 2.20 0.61
C SER A 76 -9.02 2.78 1.97
N ALA A 77 -10.20 2.39 2.46
CA ALA A 77 -10.70 2.78 3.78
C ALA A 77 -10.15 1.91 4.92
N VAL A 78 -9.40 0.84 4.62
CA VAL A 78 -8.74 0.01 5.64
C VAL A 78 -7.56 0.81 6.21
N GLU A 79 -7.51 0.96 7.52
CA GLU A 79 -6.51 1.79 8.23
C GLU A 79 -5.05 1.41 7.91
N VAL A 80 -4.82 0.13 7.63
CA VAL A 80 -3.50 -0.43 7.30
C VAL A 80 -3.22 -0.51 5.81
N CYS A 81 -4.09 0.02 4.95
CA CYS A 81 -3.86 0.05 3.51
C CYS A 81 -2.65 0.94 3.19
N PRO A 82 -1.57 0.39 2.61
CA PRO A 82 -0.39 1.20 2.28
C PRO A 82 -0.66 2.19 1.15
N THR A 83 0.02 3.33 1.20
CA THR A 83 0.07 4.33 0.11
C THR A 83 1.04 3.90 -0.99
N GLU A 84 1.13 4.66 -2.08
CA GLU A 84 2.13 4.44 -3.14
C GLU A 84 3.57 4.55 -2.61
N ASP A 85 3.78 5.38 -1.59
CA ASP A 85 5.01 5.41 -0.80
C ASP A 85 4.65 5.13 0.67
N PRO A 86 4.77 3.87 1.14
CA PRO A 86 4.41 3.48 2.52
C PRO A 86 5.32 4.10 3.59
N ASP A 87 6.54 4.46 3.21
CA ASP A 87 7.57 4.96 4.13
C ASP A 87 7.83 6.47 3.98
N TYR A 88 7.10 7.16 3.08
CA TYR A 88 6.99 8.63 3.07
C TYR A 88 6.24 9.15 4.29
N ARG A 89 6.81 8.94 5.47
CA ARG A 89 6.41 9.66 6.67
C ARG A 89 7.31 10.87 6.73
N SER A 90 6.71 12.07 6.75
CA SER A 90 7.43 13.30 7.05
C SER A 90 8.22 13.08 8.33
N PHE A 91 9.53 12.87 8.22
CA PHE A 91 10.43 12.95 9.36
C PHE A 91 10.08 14.27 10.05
N PRO A 92 9.67 14.29 11.32
CA PRO A 92 9.49 15.56 11.99
C PRO A 92 10.87 16.21 12.01
N LEU A 93 11.02 17.28 11.23
CA LEU A 93 12.21 18.14 11.20
C LEU A 93 12.62 18.60 12.62
N VAL A 94 11.73 18.45 13.60
CA VAL A 94 11.96 18.62 15.04
C VAL A 94 13.21 17.87 15.53
N SER A 95 13.49 16.66 15.04
CA SER A 95 14.66 15.89 15.50
C SER A 95 16.00 16.50 15.08
N TYR A 96 16.05 17.15 13.91
CA TYR A 96 17.26 17.82 13.43
C TYR A 96 17.46 19.17 14.10
N VAL A 97 16.36 19.93 14.26
CA VAL A 97 16.42 21.27 14.85
C VAL A 97 16.83 21.17 16.33
N GLN A 98 16.30 20.21 17.09
CA GLN A 98 16.64 20.06 18.51
C GLN A 98 18.11 19.66 18.74
N ASN A 99 18.67 18.81 17.86
CA ASN A 99 20.11 18.46 17.90
C ASN A 99 21.01 19.65 17.51
N PHE A 100 20.57 20.51 16.58
CA PHE A 100 21.33 21.70 16.20
C PHE A 100 21.35 22.77 17.31
N TYR A 101 20.24 22.97 18.03
CA TYR A 101 20.20 23.89 19.17
C TYR A 101 21.02 23.39 20.36
N LEU A 102 20.95 22.09 20.68
CA LEU A 102 21.75 21.50 21.76
C LEU A 102 23.26 21.57 21.47
N SER A 103 23.68 21.27 20.24
CA SER A 103 25.11 21.35 19.84
C SER A 103 25.64 22.79 19.76
N SER A 104 24.78 23.77 19.43
CA SER A 104 25.15 25.19 19.42
C SER A 104 25.31 25.76 20.84
N SER A 105 24.54 25.26 21.82
CA SER A 105 24.67 25.67 23.23
C SER A 105 25.89 25.06 23.94
N TYR A 106 26.44 23.95 23.45
CA TYR A 106 27.65 23.33 24.01
C TYR A 106 28.97 23.89 23.44
N ASN A 107 28.93 24.73 22.40
CA ASN A 107 30.12 25.35 21.79
C ASN A 107 30.40 26.79 22.28
N TYR A 108 29.64 27.28 23.27
CA TYR A 108 29.78 28.63 23.84
C TYR A 108 30.02 28.63 25.36
N SER A 109 30.75 27.65 25.89
CA SER A 109 31.25 27.66 27.28
C SER A 109 32.67 27.11 27.37
#